data_AF-A0A8J3K7C9-F1
#
_entry.id   AF-A0A8J3K7C9-F1
#
_cell.length_a   1.000
_cell.length_b   1.000
_cell.length_c   1.000
_cell.angle_alpha   90.00
_cell.angle_beta   90.00
_cell.angle_gamma   90.00
#
_symmetry.space_group_name_H-M   'P 1'
#
loop_
_entity.id
_entity.type
_entity.pdbx_description
1 polymer ?
#
loop_
_entity_poly.entity_id
_entity_poly.type
_entity_poly.pdbx_seq_one_letter_code
_entity_poly.pdbx_strand_id
1 'polypeptide(L)'
;MTSCKPAPAADTDRVPTTFEERNTWWVAILVPATTLAYCAVVIPRLWSRPAAEVAWVTPMLWAIGVTFVGTILGSIVSAMVARDSHTESDVRDKQIVRHGDRIAQGVMAFGAAAVLVLAMVRADQFWIGNVLFLIGAVGTTWGAIAKIRAYRGAFHG
;
A
#
# COMPACT_ATOMS: atom_id res chain seq x y z
N MET A 1 35.85 46.56 14.85
CA MET A 1 34.94 45.62 15.54
C MET A 1 33.64 45.55 14.75
N THR A 2 33.60 44.73 13.71
CA THR A 2 32.38 44.47 12.93
C THR A 2 31.91 43.07 13.30
N SER A 3 30.77 43.03 14.00
CA SER A 3 30.13 41.81 14.48
C SER A 3 29.65 40.97 13.28
N CYS A 4 30.26 39.81 13.08
CA CYS A 4 29.83 38.86 12.05
C CYS A 4 28.65 38.05 12.62
N LYS A 5 27.45 38.32 12.14
CA LYS A 5 26.23 37.57 12.45
C LYS A 5 26.34 36.19 11.78
N PRO A 6 26.23 35.05 12.50
CA PRO A 6 26.24 33.75 11.86
C PRO A 6 24.98 33.59 10.99
N ALA A 7 25.17 33.07 9.77
CA ALA A 7 24.10 32.73 8.84
C ALA A 7 23.15 31.69 9.48
N PRO A 8 21.83 31.74 9.20
CA PRO A 8 20.90 30.75 9.70
C PRO A 8 21.33 29.36 9.22
N ALA A 9 21.39 28.40 10.15
CA ALA A 9 21.70 27.02 9.87
C ALA A 9 20.82 26.55 8.70
N ALA A 10 21.44 26.14 7.60
CA ALA A 10 20.74 25.40 6.57
C ALA A 10 20.12 24.18 7.26
N ASP A 11 18.82 23.99 7.04
CA ASP A 11 18.03 22.82 7.46
C ASP A 11 18.60 21.57 6.77
N THR A 12 19.74 21.06 7.25
CA THR A 12 20.47 19.91 6.69
C THR A 12 19.94 18.56 7.17
N ASP A 13 18.81 18.53 7.87
CA ASP A 13 18.25 17.29 8.45
C ASP A 13 17.15 16.64 7.60
N ARG A 14 16.85 17.16 6.40
CA ARG A 14 16.05 16.38 5.44
C ARG A 14 16.95 15.39 4.70
N VAL A 15 17.13 14.21 5.29
CA VAL A 15 17.56 13.03 4.54
C VAL A 15 16.57 12.85 3.38
N PRO A 16 17.00 12.95 2.11
CA PRO A 16 16.09 12.75 0.99
C PRO A 16 15.59 11.30 1.04
N THR A 17 14.28 11.14 1.27
CA THR A 17 13.63 9.82 1.25
C THR A 17 13.90 9.15 -0.09
N THR A 18 14.39 7.90 -0.06
CA THR A 18 14.71 7.16 -1.28
C THR A 18 13.45 6.99 -2.16
N PHE A 19 13.62 6.87 -3.48
CA PHE A 19 12.51 6.66 -4.42
C PHE A 19 11.59 5.52 -3.99
N GLU A 20 12.18 4.40 -3.56
CA GLU A 20 11.44 3.22 -3.09
C GLU A 20 10.68 3.47 -1.79
N GLU A 21 11.27 4.20 -0.84
CA GLU A 21 10.60 4.57 0.40
C GLU A 21 9.37 5.42 0.09
N ARG A 22 9.50 6.43 -0.77
CA ARG A 22 8.37 7.30 -1.15
C ARG A 22 7.27 6.55 -1.90
N ASN A 23 7.63 5.64 -2.80
CA ASN A 23 6.65 4.79 -3.48
C ASN A 23 5.93 3.84 -2.49
N THR A 24 6.66 3.32 -1.51
CA THR A 24 6.09 2.45 -0.46
C THR A 24 5.07 3.21 0.40
N TRP A 25 5.32 4.49 0.70
CA TRP A 25 4.37 5.35 1.41
C TRP A 25 3.05 5.54 0.66
N TRP A 26 3.08 5.67 -0.67
CA TRP A 26 1.87 5.74 -1.48
C TRP A 26 1.00 4.49 -1.30
N VAL A 27 1.61 3.30 -1.38
CA VAL A 27 0.90 2.03 -1.16
C VAL A 27 0.36 1.94 0.27
N ALA A 28 1.17 2.32 1.26
CA ALA A 28 0.79 2.27 2.68
C ALA A 28 -0.38 3.20 3.04
N ILE A 29 -0.61 4.27 2.28
CA ILE A 29 -1.71 5.21 2.50
C ILE A 29 -2.91 4.88 1.62
N LEU A 30 -2.69 4.66 0.32
CA LEU A 30 -3.76 4.47 -0.65
C LEU A 30 -4.56 3.19 -0.36
N VAL A 31 -3.90 2.07 -0.08
CA VAL A 31 -4.59 0.79 0.13
C VAL A 31 -5.52 0.85 1.35
N PRO A 32 -5.11 1.34 2.54
CA PRO A 32 -6.03 1.51 3.66
C PRO A 32 -7.12 2.54 3.37
N ALA A 33 -6.79 3.67 2.73
CA ALA A 33 -7.76 4.72 2.45
C ALA A 33 -8.87 4.24 1.50
N THR A 34 -8.54 3.56 0.42
CA THR A 34 -9.52 3.01 -0.52
C THR A 34 -10.33 1.88 0.11
N THR A 35 -9.71 1.05 0.95
CA THR A 35 -10.38 0.00 1.70
C THR A 35 -11.40 0.59 2.69
N LEU A 36 -11.02 1.63 3.44
CA LEU A 36 -11.92 2.31 4.37
C LEU A 36 -13.07 3.01 3.64
N ALA A 37 -12.79 3.65 2.51
CA ALA A 37 -13.81 4.28 1.66
C ALA A 37 -14.81 3.24 1.14
N TYR A 38 -14.33 2.07 0.69
CA TYR A 38 -15.19 0.96 0.29
C TYR A 38 -16.07 0.49 1.45
N CYS A 39 -15.48 0.26 2.63
CA CYS A 39 -16.23 -0.14 3.82
C CYS A 39 -17.30 0.90 4.21
N ALA A 40 -16.97 2.19 4.15
CA ALA A 40 -17.91 3.27 4.44
C ALA A 40 -19.12 3.28 3.48
N VAL A 41 -18.96 2.79 2.24
CA VAL A 41 -20.05 2.69 1.27
C VAL A 41 -20.86 1.40 1.45
N VAL A 42 -20.19 0.27 1.70
CA VAL A 42 -20.84 -1.06 1.72
C VAL A 42 -21.49 -1.39 3.06
N ILE A 43 -20.89 -0.99 4.19
CA ILE A 43 -21.43 -1.29 5.53
C ILE A 43 -22.85 -0.70 5.72
N PRO A 44 -23.15 0.56 5.36
CA PRO A 44 -24.51 1.09 5.49
C PRO A 44 -25.53 0.40 4.57
N ARG A 45 -25.07 -0.09 3.40
CA ARG A 45 -25.93 -0.85 2.47
C ARG A 45 -26.27 -2.23 3.02
N LEU A 46 -25.33 -2.85 3.75
CA LEU A 46 -25.53 -4.14 4.40
C LEU A 46 -26.50 -4.08 5.58
N TRP A 47 -26.61 -2.92 6.23
CA TRP A 47 -27.58 -2.70 7.32
C TRP A 47 -29.02 -2.54 6.81
N SER A 48 -29.18 -2.12 5.55
CA SER A 48 -30.49 -1.80 4.98
C SER A 48 -31.02 -2.88 4.04
N ARG A 49 -30.17 -3.79 3.56
CA ARG A 49 -30.55 -4.84 2.59
C ARG A 49 -29.83 -6.17 2.87
N PRO A 50 -30.44 -7.32 2.51
CA PRO A 50 -29.76 -8.60 2.54
C PRO A 50 -28.47 -8.58 1.70
N ALA A 51 -27.44 -9.31 2.14
CA ALA A 51 -26.13 -9.34 1.49
C ALA A 51 -26.20 -9.68 -0.02
N ALA A 52 -27.16 -10.50 -0.43
CA ALA A 52 -27.38 -10.89 -1.82
C ALA A 52 -27.86 -9.74 -2.72
N GLU A 53 -28.49 -8.69 -2.17
CA GLU A 53 -29.05 -7.56 -2.91
C GLU A 53 -28.15 -6.32 -2.88
N VAL A 54 -27.05 -6.37 -2.13
CA VAL A 54 -26.12 -5.25 -2.04
C VAL A 54 -25.33 -5.16 -3.34
N ALA A 55 -25.42 -4.02 -4.04
CA ALA A 55 -24.54 -3.72 -5.16
C ALA A 55 -23.12 -3.41 -4.66
N TRP A 56 -22.31 -4.44 -4.43
CA TRP A 56 -20.95 -4.39 -3.89
C TRP A 56 -19.86 -4.36 -4.99
N VAL A 57 -20.18 -4.89 -6.17
CA VAL A 57 -19.21 -5.06 -7.27
C VAL A 57 -18.67 -3.71 -7.76
N THR A 58 -19.55 -2.76 -8.09
CA THR A 58 -19.15 -1.43 -8.58
C THR A 58 -18.24 -0.67 -7.62
N PRO A 59 -18.57 -0.50 -6.32
CA PRO A 59 -17.67 0.18 -5.40
C PRO A 59 -16.35 -0.57 -5.18
N MET A 60 -16.35 -1.91 -5.21
CA MET A 60 -15.12 -2.70 -5.11
C MET A 60 -14.20 -2.48 -6.33
N LEU A 61 -14.76 -2.45 -7.54
CA LEU A 61 -14.00 -2.13 -8.76
C LEU A 61 -13.40 -0.73 -8.72
N TRP A 62 -14.14 0.26 -8.20
CA TRP A 62 -13.61 1.60 -7.97
C TRP A 62 -12.45 1.59 -6.98
N ALA A 63 -12.57 0.88 -5.85
CA ALA A 63 -11.50 0.79 -4.87
C ALA A 63 -10.23 0.16 -5.45
N ILE A 64 -10.37 -0.94 -6.20
CA ILE A 64 -9.25 -1.60 -6.90
C ILE A 64 -8.64 -0.64 -7.93
N GLY A 65 -9.47 -0.04 -8.78
CA GLY A 65 -9.03 0.86 -9.84
C GLY A 65 -8.28 2.08 -9.32
N VAL A 66 -8.82 2.76 -8.29
CA VAL A 66 -8.18 3.91 -7.64
C VAL A 66 -6.86 3.52 -7.00
N THR A 67 -6.79 2.35 -6.36
CA THR A 67 -5.54 1.87 -5.75
C THR A 67 -4.47 1.62 -6.81
N PHE A 68 -4.85 0.99 -7.92
CA PHE A 68 -3.92 0.67 -9.01
C PHE A 68 -3.41 1.94 -9.69
N VAL A 69 -4.33 2.81 -10.11
CA VAL A 69 -4.00 4.09 -10.75
C VAL A 69 -3.22 5.00 -9.81
N GLY A 70 -3.64 5.10 -8.55
CA GLY A 70 -2.96 5.91 -7.54
C GLY A 70 -1.54 5.45 -7.25
N THR A 71 -1.28 4.14 -7.22
CA THR A 71 0.07 3.58 -7.05
C THR A 71 0.95 3.90 -8.25
N ILE A 72 0.43 3.78 -9.48
CA ILE A 72 1.17 4.14 -10.70
C ILE A 72 1.51 5.64 -10.69
N LEU A 73 0.53 6.49 -10.42
CA LEU A 73 0.74 7.95 -10.34
C LEU A 73 1.74 8.30 -9.23
N GLY A 74 1.64 7.68 -8.06
CA GLY A 74 2.57 7.85 -6.95
C GLY A 74 4.00 7.46 -7.31
N SER A 75 4.17 6.38 -8.07
CA SER A 75 5.47 5.97 -8.61
C SER A 75 6.01 6.98 -9.63
N ILE A 76 5.18 7.49 -10.54
CA ILE A 76 5.60 8.49 -11.55
C ILE A 76 6.00 9.81 -10.89
N VAL A 77 5.19 10.33 -9.97
CA VAL A 77 5.52 11.53 -9.18
C VAL A 77 6.81 11.32 -8.41
N SER A 78 7.00 10.12 -7.85
CA SER A 78 8.25 9.78 -7.19
C SER A 78 9.43 9.74 -8.17
N ALA A 79 9.26 9.32 -9.42
CA ALA A 79 10.37 9.31 -10.36
C ALA A 79 10.76 10.74 -10.77
N MET A 80 9.77 11.62 -10.96
CA MET A 80 9.99 13.01 -11.33
C MET A 80 10.75 13.79 -10.26
N VAL A 81 10.35 13.66 -8.98
CA VAL A 81 11.01 14.38 -7.88
C VAL A 81 12.41 13.83 -7.58
N ALA A 82 12.67 12.55 -7.84
CA ALA A 82 14.00 11.96 -7.63
C ALA A 82 15.02 12.36 -8.72
N ARG A 83 14.58 12.82 -9.90
CA ARG A 83 15.47 13.26 -10.98
C ARG A 83 16.30 14.50 -10.64
N ASP A 84 15.88 15.32 -9.69
CA ASP A 84 16.66 16.50 -9.23
C ASP A 84 17.83 16.12 -8.30
N SER A 85 17.87 14.89 -7.78
CA SER A 85 19.01 14.36 -7.02
C SER A 85 19.83 13.44 -7.91
N HIS A 86 20.94 13.95 -8.45
CA HIS A 86 21.94 13.19 -9.20
C HIS A 86 22.59 12.14 -8.27
N THR A 87 22.08 10.90 -8.22
CA THR A 87 22.82 9.74 -7.67
C THR A 87 22.27 8.42 -8.24
N GLU A 88 23.12 7.75 -9.01
CA GLU A 88 23.15 6.31 -9.34
C GLU A 88 22.06 5.44 -8.70
N SER A 89 21.04 5.13 -9.50
CA SER A 89 19.98 4.16 -9.21
C SER A 89 20.31 2.82 -9.88
N ASP A 90 21.45 2.22 -9.59
CA ASP A 90 21.74 0.89 -10.13
C ASP A 90 22.38 -0.01 -9.08
N VAL A 91 22.02 -1.29 -9.12
CA VAL A 91 22.60 -2.42 -8.37
C VAL A 91 22.17 -2.69 -6.91
N ARG A 92 21.34 -1.86 -6.23
CA ARG A 92 20.80 -2.17 -4.88
C ARG A 92 19.34 -2.66 -4.83
N ASP A 93 18.76 -3.04 -5.96
CA ASP A 93 17.37 -3.48 -6.14
C ASP A 93 17.09 -4.98 -5.85
N LYS A 94 18.12 -5.81 -5.64
CA LYS A 94 17.94 -7.28 -5.71
C LYS A 94 17.54 -7.98 -4.41
N GLN A 95 17.59 -7.31 -3.26
CA GLN A 95 17.28 -7.95 -1.97
C GLN A 95 15.84 -7.70 -1.48
N ILE A 96 15.21 -6.58 -1.84
CA ILE A 96 13.84 -6.27 -1.42
C ILE A 96 12.80 -7.10 -2.19
N VAL A 97 13.07 -7.43 -3.45
CA VAL A 97 12.21 -8.30 -4.27
C VAL A 97 12.10 -9.71 -3.64
N ARG A 98 13.18 -10.22 -3.03
CA ARG A 98 13.25 -11.60 -2.55
C ARG A 98 12.51 -11.83 -1.22
N HIS A 99 12.38 -10.81 -0.38
CA HIS A 99 11.64 -10.90 0.89
C HIS A 99 10.14 -10.64 0.72
N GLY A 100 9.76 -9.83 -0.27
CA GLY A 100 8.36 -9.60 -0.63
C GLY A 100 7.65 -10.86 -1.12
N ASP A 101 8.38 -11.73 -1.82
CA ASP A 101 7.82 -12.91 -2.49
C ASP A 101 7.24 -13.94 -1.51
N ARG A 102 7.94 -14.24 -0.40
CA ARG A 102 7.44 -15.20 0.61
C ARG A 102 6.22 -14.71 1.35
N ILE A 103 6.17 -13.41 1.66
CA ILE A 103 5.03 -12.80 2.35
C ILE A 103 3.83 -12.77 1.42
N ALA A 104 4.02 -12.36 0.15
CA ALA A 104 2.98 -12.37 -0.87
C ALA A 104 2.44 -13.78 -1.11
N GLN A 105 3.33 -14.78 -1.20
CA GLN A 105 2.96 -16.18 -1.39
C GLN A 105 2.18 -16.75 -0.19
N GLY A 106 2.59 -16.43 1.04
CA GLY A 106 1.86 -16.83 2.25
C GLY A 106 0.47 -16.20 2.35
N VAL A 107 0.35 -14.90 2.08
CA VAL A 107 -0.94 -14.18 2.03
C VAL A 107 -1.85 -14.76 0.94
N MET A 108 -1.29 -15.05 -0.24
CA MET A 108 -2.04 -15.62 -1.35
C MET A 108 -2.53 -17.03 -1.03
N ALA A 109 -1.70 -17.88 -0.42
CA ALA A 109 -2.07 -19.23 0.00
C ALA A 109 -3.20 -19.20 1.05
N PHE A 110 -3.08 -18.32 2.05
CA PHE A 110 -4.13 -18.13 3.06
C PHE A 110 -5.43 -17.59 2.45
N GLY A 111 -5.33 -16.59 1.56
CA GLY A 111 -6.49 -16.02 0.87
C GLY A 111 -7.21 -17.04 -0.01
N ALA A 112 -6.46 -17.85 -0.76
CA ALA A 112 -7.01 -18.93 -1.57
C ALA A 112 -7.72 -19.98 -0.69
N ALA A 113 -7.14 -20.36 0.45
CA ALA A 113 -7.76 -21.30 1.38
C ALA A 113 -9.06 -20.74 1.98
N ALA A 114 -9.07 -19.47 2.40
CA ALA A 114 -10.27 -18.81 2.93
C ALA A 114 -11.39 -18.75 1.89
N VAL A 115 -11.07 -18.37 0.65
CA VAL A 115 -12.03 -18.36 -0.48
C VAL A 115 -12.56 -19.75 -0.77
N LEU A 116 -11.70 -20.78 -0.76
CA LEU A 116 -12.09 -22.16 -1.01
C LEU A 116 -13.07 -22.66 0.07
N VAL A 117 -12.81 -22.36 1.34
CA VAL A 117 -13.71 -22.70 2.45
C VAL A 117 -15.07 -22.00 2.28
N LEU A 118 -15.08 -20.71 1.93
CA LEU A 118 -16.33 -19.98 1.67
C LEU A 118 -17.11 -20.57 0.48
N ALA A 119 -16.41 -20.98 -0.59
CA ALA A 119 -17.02 -21.63 -1.73
C ALA A 119 -17.62 -23.00 -1.36
N MET A 120 -16.94 -23.77 -0.50
CA MET A 120 -17.42 -25.08 -0.01
C MET A 120 -18.70 -24.96 0.80
N VAL A 121 -18.84 -23.93 1.64
CA VAL A 121 -20.08 -23.68 2.40
C VAL A 121 -21.16 -22.98 1.59
N ARG A 122 -20.95 -22.77 0.28
CA ARG A 122 -21.86 -22.03 -0.62
C ARG A 122 -22.23 -20.66 -0.07
N ALA A 123 -21.26 -19.96 0.51
CA ALA A 123 -21.47 -18.58 0.94
C ALA A 123 -21.86 -17.70 -0.25
N ASP A 124 -22.66 -16.67 0.00
CA ASP A 124 -23.00 -15.68 -1.03
C ASP A 124 -21.73 -15.10 -1.67
N GLN A 125 -21.80 -14.84 -2.97
CA GLN A 125 -20.71 -14.24 -3.74
C GLN A 125 -20.21 -12.92 -3.11
N PHE A 126 -21.10 -12.21 -2.42
CA PHE A 126 -20.77 -11.05 -1.57
C PHE A 126 -19.66 -11.38 -0.58
N TRP A 127 -19.80 -12.43 0.22
CA TRP A 127 -18.81 -12.79 1.25
C TRP A 127 -17.48 -13.23 0.63
N ILE A 128 -17.56 -14.03 -0.43
CA ILE A 128 -16.37 -14.51 -1.14
C ILE A 128 -15.53 -13.34 -1.66
N GLY A 129 -16.19 -12.38 -2.35
CA GLY A 129 -15.54 -11.21 -2.90
C GLY A 129 -14.94 -10.30 -1.82
N ASN A 130 -15.70 -10.02 -0.76
CA ASN A 130 -15.24 -9.15 0.32
C ASN A 130 -14.08 -9.76 1.11
N VAL A 131 -14.11 -11.06 1.41
CA VAL A 131 -13.02 -11.73 2.10
C VAL A 131 -11.74 -11.69 1.26
N LEU A 132 -11.83 -12.00 -0.03
CA LEU A 132 -10.68 -11.93 -0.93
C LEU A 132 -10.10 -10.51 -1.01
N PHE A 133 -10.97 -9.50 -1.14
CA PHE A 133 -10.58 -8.10 -1.15
C PHE A 133 -9.83 -7.70 0.13
N LEU A 134 -10.39 -8.03 1.29
CA LEU A 134 -9.83 -7.65 2.59
C LEU A 134 -8.51 -8.36 2.87
N ILE A 135 -8.37 -9.64 2.55
CA ILE A 135 -7.11 -10.37 2.71
C ILE A 135 -6.02 -9.74 1.84
N GLY A 136 -6.33 -9.41 0.59
CA GLY A 136 -5.41 -8.71 -0.30
C GLY A 136 -5.01 -7.34 0.22
N ALA A 137 -6.00 -6.54 0.66
CA ALA A 137 -5.77 -5.19 1.18
C ALA A 137 -4.90 -5.19 2.45
N VAL A 138 -5.19 -6.08 3.40
CA VAL A 138 -4.43 -6.23 4.65
C VAL A 138 -3.00 -6.70 4.35
N GLY A 139 -2.84 -7.73 3.50
CA GLY A 139 -1.51 -8.24 3.15
C GLY A 139 -0.65 -7.19 2.45
N THR A 140 -1.24 -6.44 1.51
CA THR A 140 -0.55 -5.35 0.81
C THR A 140 -0.15 -4.22 1.76
N THR A 141 -1.06 -3.83 2.66
CA THR A 141 -0.79 -2.81 3.68
C THR A 141 0.34 -3.23 4.62
N TRP A 142 0.29 -4.47 5.13
CA TRP A 142 1.32 -4.98 6.04
C TRP A 142 2.68 -5.10 5.36
N GLY A 143 2.70 -5.51 4.09
CA GLY A 143 3.90 -5.53 3.26
C GLY A 143 4.52 -4.14 3.11
N ALA A 144 3.71 -3.12 2.87
CA ALA A 144 4.17 -1.74 2.79
C ALA A 144 4.71 -1.22 4.14
N ILE A 145 4.01 -1.50 5.25
CA ILE A 145 4.46 -1.13 6.60
C ILE A 145 5.78 -1.83 6.96
N ALA A 146 5.91 -3.11 6.65
CA ALA A 146 7.15 -3.87 6.89
C ALA A 146 8.32 -3.27 6.13
N LYS A 147 8.13 -2.89 4.86
CA LYS A 147 9.13 -2.17 4.07
C LYS A 147 9.50 -0.82 4.69
N ILE A 148 8.53 0.00 5.11
CA ILE A 148 8.80 1.29 5.78
C ILE A 148 9.61 1.10 7.06
N ARG A 149 9.25 0.11 7.89
CA ARG A 149 10.00 -0.21 9.11
C ARG A 149 11.43 -0.67 8.80
N ALA A 150 11.62 -1.43 7.73
CA ALA A 150 12.94 -1.82 7.28
C ALA A 150 13.78 -0.61 6.83
N TYR A 151 13.21 0.32 6.04
CA TYR A 151 13.91 1.56 5.66
C TYR A 151 14.23 2.46 6.86
N ARG A 152 13.31 2.59 7.84
CA ARG A 152 13.57 3.38 9.06
C ARG A 152 14.56 2.71 10.03
N GLY A 153 14.75 1.39 9.93
CA GLY A 153 15.66 0.60 10.76
C GLY A 153 17.04 0.36 10.16
N ALA A 154 17.21 0.53 8.85
CA ALA A 154 18.47 0.31 8.13
C ALA A 154 18.99 1.66 7.58
N PHE A 155 19.91 2.35 8.24
CA PHE A 155 21.29 1.89 8.48
C PHE A 155 21.68 1.81 9.97
N HIS A 156 21.34 0.72 10.65
CA HIS A 156 22.15 0.20 11.76
C HIS A 156 22.51 -1.26 11.43
N GLY A 157 23.65 -1.43 10.77
CA GLY A 157 24.20 -2.71 10.32
C GLY A 157 25.40 -2.46 9.44
#